data_AF-A0A953XNA7-F1
#
_entry.id   AF-A0A953XNA7-F1
#
_cell.length_a   1.000
_cell.length_b   1.000
_cell.length_c   1.000
_cell.angle_alpha   90.00
_cell.angle_beta   90.00
_cell.angle_gamma   90.00
#
_symmetry.space_group_name_H-M   'P 1'
#
loop_
_entity.id
_entity.type
_entity.pdbx_description
1 polymer ?
#
loop_
_entity_poly.entity_id
_entity_poly.type
_entity_poly.pdbx_seq_one_letter_code
_entity_poly.pdbx_strand_id
1 'polypeptide(L)' 'MPELTDEFVAEKFAHLYEQYFDKFEIRTDGEGKRFIHAEHSHPRFKRTWLPQVFCGLRVHCVPTEAEAKG' A
#
# COMPACT_ATOMS: atom_id res chain seq x y z
N MET A 1 6.90 -21.40 -7.03
CA MET A 1 7.51 -20.05 -7.01
C MET A 1 8.01 -19.83 -5.58
N PRO A 2 9.27 -19.43 -5.36
CA PRO A 2 9.70 -19.04 -4.03
C PRO A 2 8.79 -17.90 -3.54
N GLU A 3 8.30 -17.98 -2.31
CA GLU A 3 7.50 -16.91 -1.72
C GLU A 3 8.36 -15.66 -1.61
N LEU A 4 7.91 -14.56 -2.21
CA LEU A 4 8.58 -13.27 -2.07
C LEU A 4 8.52 -12.86 -0.60
N THR A 5 9.67 -12.46 -0.04
CA THR A 5 9.73 -11.97 1.33
C THR A 5 9.04 -10.62 1.44
N ASP A 6 8.46 -10.34 2.60
CA ASP A 6 7.77 -9.07 2.86
C ASP A 6 8.73 -7.88 2.66
N GLU A 7 10.02 -8.04 2.99
CA GLU A 7 11.07 -7.05 2.75
C GLU A 7 11.24 -6.72 1.26
N PHE A 8 11.29 -7.74 0.40
CA PHE A 8 11.41 -7.52 -1.04
C PHE A 8 10.17 -6.83 -1.61
N VAL A 9 8.98 -7.27 -1.19
CA VAL A 9 7.72 -6.65 -1.63
C VAL A 9 7.64 -5.20 -1.17
N ALA A 10 8.00 -4.92 0.08
CA ALA A 10 8.04 -3.57 0.63
C ALA A 10 9.03 -2.68 -0.10
N GLU A 11 10.26 -3.17 -0.35
CA GLU A 11 11.29 -2.42 -1.07
C GLU A 11 10.83 -2.05 -2.50
N LYS A 12 10.25 -3.01 -3.23
CA LYS A 12 9.77 -2.76 -4.60
C LYS A 12 8.52 -1.86 -4.62
N PHE A 13 7.64 -2.00 -3.63
CA PHE A 13 6.46 -1.15 -3.54
C PHE A 13 6.85 0.30 -3.23
N ALA A 14 7.77 0.51 -2.28
CA ALA A 14 8.33 1.82 -1.98
C ALA A 14 8.96 2.44 -3.23
N HIS A 15 9.89 1.73 -3.87
CA HIS A 15 10.64 2.24 -5.03
C HIS A 15 9.74 2.76 -6.17
N LEU A 16 8.58 2.13 -6.39
CA LEU A 16 7.66 2.51 -7.46
C LEU A 16 6.67 3.60 -7.04
N TYR A 17 6.26 3.61 -5.77
CA TYR A 17 5.04 4.29 -5.36
C TYR A 17 5.21 5.21 -4.14
N GLU A 18 6.38 5.27 -3.49
CA GLU A 18 6.65 6.11 -2.31
C GLU A 18 6.29 7.58 -2.51
N GLN A 19 6.39 8.09 -3.74
CA GLN A 19 5.98 9.45 -4.08
C GLN A 19 4.48 9.73 -3.88
N TYR A 20 3.64 8.69 -3.82
CA TYR A 20 2.18 8.82 -3.75
C TYR A 20 1.60 8.61 -2.34
N PHE A 21 2.41 8.13 -1.39
CA PHE A 21 1.96 7.84 -0.03
C PHE A 21 2.98 8.30 1.00
N ASP A 22 2.49 8.75 2.16
CA ASP A 22 3.35 9.20 3.26
C ASP A 22 3.88 8.01 4.06
N LYS A 23 3.08 6.95 4.11
CA LYS A 23 3.39 5.74 4.88
C LYS A 23 2.73 4.53 4.24
N PHE A 24 3.41 3.39 4.30
CA PHE A 24 2.81 2.10 3.99
C PHE A 24 3.39 1.01 4.88
N GLU A 25 2.64 -0.09 5.03
CA GLU A 25 3.02 -1.25 5.82
C GLU A 25 2.31 -2.51 5.30
N ILE A 26 2.99 -3.66 5.38
CA ILE A 26 2.37 -4.95 5.10
C ILE A 26 1.69 -5.44 6.38
N ARG A 27 0.38 -5.65 6.32
CA ARG A 27 -0.44 -6.13 7.43
C ARG A 27 -1.06 -7.47 7.09
N THR A 28 -1.48 -8.19 8.12
CA THR A 28 -2.26 -9.42 7.99
C THR A 28 -3.68 -9.13 8.47
N ASP A 29 -4.69 -9.52 7.68
CA ASP A 29 -6.08 -9.39 8.08
C ASP A 29 -6.47 -10.45 9.14
N GLY A 30 -7.67 -10.34 9.70
CA GLY A 30 -8.18 -11.31 10.68
C GLY A 30 -8.38 -12.72 10.15
N GLU A 31 -8.28 -12.93 8.82
CA GLU A 31 -8.32 -14.25 8.17
C GLU A 31 -6.91 -14.82 7.92
N GLY A 32 -5.86 -14.12 8.33
CA GLY A 32 -4.47 -14.53 8.10
C GLY A 32 -3.93 -14.18 6.71
N LYS A 33 -4.65 -13.38 5.91
CA LYS A 33 -4.19 -12.97 4.56
C LYS A 33 -3.41 -11.67 4.65
N ARG A 34 -2.23 -11.67 4.03
CA ARG A 34 -1.36 -10.50 3.93
C ARG A 34 -1.91 -9.49 2.91
N PHE A 35 -1.76 -8.20 3.21
CA PHE A 35 -2.12 -7.08 2.33
C PHE A 35 -1.23 -5.87 2.58
N ILE A 36 -1.08 -5.01 1.59
CA ILE A 36 -0.35 -3.75 1.69
C ILE A 36 -1.35 -2.68 2.12
N HIS A 37 -1.10 -2.03 3.25
CA HIS A 37 -1.82 -0.86 3.70
C HIS A 37 -1.00 0.39 3.39
N ALA A 38 -1.53 1.32 2.61
CA ALA A 38 -0.86 2.57 2.27
C ALA A 38 -1.75 3.77 2.63
N GLU A 39 -1.15 4.80 3.22
CA GLU A 39 -1.80 6.03 3.65
C GLU A 39 -1.32 7.18 2.77
N HIS A 40 -2.24 7.98 2.20
CA HIS A 40 -1.90 9.12 1.37
C HIS A 40 -2.45 10.44 1.92
N SER A 41 -1.65 11.50 1.83
CA SER A 41 -2.04 12.90 2.09
C SER A 41 -2.32 13.67 0.80
N HIS A 42 -2.25 12.99 -0.36
CA HIS A 42 -2.38 13.65 -1.66
C HIS A 42 -3.85 13.95 -2.02
N PRO A 43 -4.26 15.23 -2.14
CA PRO A 43 -5.66 15.64 -2.38
C PRO A 43 -6.19 15.25 -3.77
N ARG A 44 -5.31 14.86 -4.69
CA ARG A 44 -5.65 14.40 -6.05
C ARG A 44 -5.25 12.95 -6.31
N PHE A 45 -4.99 12.19 -5.25
CA PHE A 45 -4.66 10.79 -5.39
C PHE A 45 -5.77 10.05 -6.14
N LYS A 46 -5.41 9.36 -7.22
CA LYS A 46 -6.34 8.51 -7.96
C LYS A 46 -6.06 7.07 -7.61
N ARG A 47 -7.10 6.32 -7.23
CA ARG A 47 -7.00 4.87 -6.99
C ARG A 47 -6.42 4.08 -8.16
N THR A 48 -6.49 4.62 -9.39
CA THR A 48 -5.90 4.02 -10.59
C THR A 48 -4.36 4.11 -10.65
N TRP A 49 -3.72 4.89 -9.78
CA TRP A 49 -2.26 5.02 -9.74
C TRP A 49 -1.58 3.86 -9.02
N LEU A 50 -2.30 3.16 -8.15
CA LEU A 50 -1.84 1.95 -7.50
C LEU A 50 -2.52 0.72 -8.13
N PRO A 51 -1.80 -0.40 -8.27
CA PRO A 51 -2.42 -1.66 -8.64
C PRO A 51 -3.31 -2.15 -7.50
N GLN A 52 -4.41 -2.83 -7.81
CA GLN A 52 -5.26 -3.46 -6.79
C GLN A 52 -4.55 -4.64 -6.10
N VAL A 53 -3.59 -5.26 -6.80
CA VAL A 53 -2.77 -6.37 -6.32
C VAL A 53 -1.32 -6.12 -6.71
N PHE A 54 -0.40 -6.19 -5.76
CA PHE A 54 1.04 -6.05 -5.98
C PHE A 54 1.78 -7.23 -5.39
N CYS A 55 2.61 -7.92 -6.18
CA CYS A 55 3.32 -9.14 -5.76
C CYS A 55 2.41 -10.20 -5.10
N GLY A 56 1.13 -10.27 -5.50
CA GLY A 56 0.14 -11.19 -4.91
C GLY A 56 -0.55 -10.68 -3.63
N LEU A 57 -0.18 -9.52 -3.11
CA LEU A 57 -0.82 -8.87 -1.97
C LEU A 57 -1.88 -7.87 -2.44
N ARG A 58 -3.03 -7.86 -1.77
CA ARG A 58 -4.06 -6.83 -1.99
C ARG A 58 -3.52 -5.47 -1.53
N VAL A 59 -3.74 -4.42 -2.30
CA VAL A 59 -3.33 -3.06 -1.93
C VAL A 59 -4.56 -2.30 -1.43
N HIS A 60 -4.51 -1.87 -0.18
CA HIS A 60 -5.53 -1.05 0.45
C HIS A 60 -4.94 0.34 0.71
N CYS A 61 -5.37 1.30 -0.11
CA CYS A 61 -4.95 2.69 0.02
C CYS A 61 -6.07 3.55 0.62
N VAL A 62 -5.75 4.30 1.67
CA VAL A 62 -6.68 5.18 2.39
C VAL A 62 -6.10 6.59 2.53
N PRO A 63 -6.94 7.64 2.61
CA PRO A 63 -6.46 8.96 2.97
C PRO A 63 -5.99 8.97 4.43
N THR A 64 -4.95 9.76 4.70
CA THR A 64 -4.51 10.05 6.07
C THR A 64 -5.60 10.84 6.83
N GLU A 65 -5.61 10.75 8.16
CA GLU A 65 -6.57 11.49 9.01
C GLU A 65 -6.52 13.01 8.77
N ALA A 66 -5.38 13.54 8.34
CA ALA A 66 -5.21 14.95 7.99
C ALA A 66 -6.03 15.36 6.76
N GLU A 67 -6.09 14.52 5.73
CA GLU A 67 -6.93 14.75 4.54
C GLU A 67 -8.40 14.41 4.80
N ALA A 68 -8.69 13.40 5.61
CA ALA A 68 -10.07 12.98 5.86
C ALA A 68 -10.92 14.02 6.63
N LYS A 69 -10.29 15.02 7.25
CA LYS A 69 -10.93 16.12 7.99
C LYS A 69 -10.85 17.49 7.27
N GLY A 70 -10.25 17.53 6.08
CA GLY A 70 -10.03 18.75 5.29
C GLY A 70 -11.19 19.10 4.36
#